data_AF-A0A7R9AZC9-F1
#
_entry.id   AF-A0A7R9AZC9-F1
#
_cell.length_a   1.000
_cell.length_b   1.000
_cell.length_c   1.000
_cell.angle_alpha   90.00
_cell.angle_beta   90.00
_cell.angle_gamma   90.00
#
_symmetry.space_group_name_H-M   'P 1'
#
loop_
_entity.id
_entity.type
_entity.pdbx_description
1 polymer ?
#
loop_
_entity_poly.entity_id
_entity_poly.type
_entity_poly.pdbx_seq_one_letter_code
_entity_poly.pdbx_strand_id
1 'polypeptide(L)'
;MTETELSDKDKCETEFSDKDKCETGLSDKDKCETGLSDKDKCETELSDKDKCETEQLELRKQFELLKKQENKLDKDLENVVKHIELMSSPETLMVQLHVYNEVKDATQVVLGRLAKLENVTVGELHKQFDLCSLYSHAVVSLLCLSFCAVDCSNAPNVGDYEATWESLDTRPLPQWYDDAKFGIFIHWGVFSVPSYGNEWFWYRWKTNVSNFVTFMNDNYPPGFTYQNFAKEFTAEFFEPNDWADLFQLSGARYVVFTAKHHEGYTMWPSKYSFSWNAKDVGPKRDLVGDLASAVRNKTDLKFGLYHSLFEWFHPLYLQDKANGYKTQYFVGNKTMPELYELVRFLQVLMMEDHQMEVIRTGGPLGPASVTTYKPEIVWSDGPMDGKYTYWNSTQFIAWLYNDSPVKDTVVVNDRWGKGLKCKHGDFYTCRDHYNPEMSKKLPQQSNNVMNRKDINKINNLQQNQLLK
;
A
#
# COMPACT_ATOMS: atom_id res chain seq x y z
N MET A 1 -64.21 -21.72 10.72
CA MET A 1 -65.00 -21.44 9.50
C MET A 1 -65.21 -19.95 9.45
N THR A 2 -64.79 -19.15 8.48
CA THR A 2 -63.96 -19.27 7.26
C THR A 2 -63.86 -17.81 6.82
N GLU A 3 -62.69 -17.38 6.39
CA GLU A 3 -62.48 -16.06 5.78
C GLU A 3 -63.36 -15.90 4.51
N THR A 4 -63.81 -14.67 4.29
CA THR A 4 -64.40 -14.13 3.04
C THR A 4 -63.72 -12.75 2.88
N GLU A 5 -62.81 -12.56 1.94
CA GLU A 5 -62.96 -12.25 0.50
C GLU A 5 -62.99 -10.74 0.18
N LEU A 6 -62.21 -10.37 -0.86
CA LEU A 6 -62.30 -9.20 -1.78
C LEU A 6 -61.83 -7.83 -1.23
N SER A 7 -61.33 -6.85 -2.00
CA SER A 7 -60.73 -6.73 -3.35
C SER A 7 -60.29 -5.25 -3.53
N ASP A 8 -59.41 -4.98 -4.48
CA ASP A 8 -58.85 -3.69 -4.92
C ASP A 8 -59.80 -2.47 -4.99
N LYS A 9 -59.30 -1.25 -4.66
CA LYS A 9 -59.16 -0.10 -5.58
C LYS A 9 -58.89 1.27 -4.91
N ASP A 10 -57.83 1.90 -5.43
CA ASP A 10 -57.72 3.29 -5.91
C ASP A 10 -57.59 4.51 -4.96
N LYS A 11 -56.42 5.17 -5.18
CA LYS A 11 -56.14 6.62 -5.35
C LYS A 11 -55.82 7.48 -4.10
N CYS A 12 -54.57 7.95 -4.02
CA CYS A 12 -54.17 9.25 -4.55
C CYS A 12 -52.62 9.41 -4.55
N GLU A 13 -52.09 9.87 -5.68
CA GLU A 13 -50.75 10.43 -5.84
C GLU A 13 -50.65 11.78 -5.09
N THR A 14 -49.49 12.10 -4.50
CA THR A 14 -48.66 13.32 -4.75
C THR A 14 -47.60 13.53 -3.65
N GLU A 15 -46.34 13.66 -4.10
CA GLU A 15 -45.30 14.63 -3.67
C GLU A 15 -44.51 14.53 -2.33
N PHE A 16 -43.15 14.65 -2.48
CA PHE A 16 -42.06 14.99 -1.52
C PHE A 16 -41.83 14.04 -0.32
N SER A 17 -40.63 13.79 0.23
CA SER A 17 -39.20 14.10 -0.01
C SER A 17 -38.37 13.29 1.01
N ASP A 18 -37.07 13.12 0.76
CA ASP A 18 -36.06 12.49 1.63
C ASP A 18 -36.16 12.80 3.14
N LYS A 19 -35.97 11.76 3.98
CA LYS A 19 -35.09 11.73 5.18
C LYS A 19 -35.33 10.47 6.01
N ASP A 20 -34.36 9.57 6.02
CA ASP A 20 -34.05 8.71 7.18
C ASP A 20 -32.57 8.26 7.08
N LYS A 21 -31.72 8.85 7.92
CA LYS A 21 -30.35 8.40 8.20
C LYS A 21 -30.03 8.71 9.66
N CYS A 22 -30.23 7.72 10.51
CA CYS A 22 -29.47 7.46 11.74
C CYS A 22 -30.08 6.21 12.40
N GLU A 23 -29.63 5.00 12.04
CA GLU A 23 -29.81 3.83 12.90
C GLU A 23 -28.85 2.67 12.52
N THR A 24 -27.94 2.38 13.43
CA THR A 24 -27.34 1.06 13.72
C THR A 24 -27.28 1.04 15.25
N GLY A 25 -27.95 0.22 16.03
CA GLY A 25 -28.44 -1.14 15.87
C GLY A 25 -27.89 -1.92 17.06
N LEU A 26 -28.74 -2.38 17.98
CA LEU A 26 -28.48 -3.50 18.89
C LEU A 26 -29.82 -4.11 19.33
N SER A 27 -29.94 -5.41 19.12
CA SER A 27 -31.06 -6.24 19.55
C SER A 27 -30.97 -6.54 21.05
N ASP A 28 -32.12 -6.72 21.71
CA ASP A 28 -32.36 -7.92 22.52
C ASP A 28 -33.85 -8.10 22.79
N LYS A 29 -34.33 -9.31 22.50
CA LYS A 29 -35.63 -9.84 22.89
C LYS A 29 -35.68 -10.02 24.41
N ASP A 30 -36.85 -9.71 24.96
CA ASP A 30 -37.43 -10.22 26.21
C ASP A 30 -36.79 -9.81 27.55
N LYS A 31 -37.34 -8.76 28.17
CA LYS A 31 -37.69 -8.78 29.61
C LYS A 31 -39.06 -8.12 29.86
N CYS A 32 -39.90 -8.88 30.56
CA CYS A 32 -41.32 -8.69 30.80
C CYS A 32 -41.70 -7.59 31.82
N GLU A 33 -42.93 -7.14 31.66
CA GLU A 33 -43.96 -6.83 32.67
C GLU A 33 -43.54 -6.62 34.14
N THR A 34 -43.83 -5.43 34.67
CA THR A 34 -44.75 -5.19 35.80
C THR A 34 -44.64 -3.72 36.22
N GLY A 35 -45.77 -3.02 36.26
CA GLY A 35 -45.81 -1.57 36.42
C GLY A 35 -45.26 -1.05 37.74
N LEU A 36 -44.70 0.17 37.71
CA LEU A 36 -44.74 1.19 38.77
C LEU A 36 -44.07 2.50 38.27
N SER A 37 -44.89 3.55 38.18
CA SER A 37 -44.64 5.00 38.14
C SER A 37 -43.51 5.60 37.29
N ASP A 38 -43.89 6.15 36.13
CA ASP A 38 -43.13 7.09 35.30
C ASP A 38 -43.00 8.48 35.94
N LYS A 39 -42.19 8.63 37.01
CA LYS A 39 -41.81 9.97 37.47
C LYS A 39 -40.38 10.19 37.96
N ASP A 40 -39.56 9.14 38.09
CA ASP A 40 -38.20 9.26 38.65
C ASP A 40 -37.06 8.84 37.70
N LYS A 41 -37.24 8.95 36.38
CA LYS A 41 -36.14 8.77 35.40
C LYS A 41 -36.00 9.87 34.34
N CYS A 42 -36.61 11.04 34.57
CA CYS A 42 -36.30 12.22 33.77
C CYS A 42 -35.19 13.04 34.44
N GLU A 43 -33.97 12.51 34.46
CA GLU A 43 -32.77 13.35 34.57
C GLU A 43 -31.58 12.56 34.00
N THR A 44 -30.97 13.13 32.96
CA THR A 44 -29.70 12.75 32.32
C THR A 44 -29.69 11.77 31.13
N GLU A 45 -30.49 12.02 30.08
CA GLU A 45 -30.09 11.68 28.70
C GLU A 45 -30.43 12.85 27.76
N LEU A 46 -29.40 13.57 27.28
CA LEU A 46 -29.54 14.54 26.18
C LEU A 46 -30.00 13.79 24.93
N SER A 47 -31.05 14.28 24.26
CA SER A 47 -31.60 13.62 23.08
C SER A 47 -30.55 13.49 21.98
N ASP A 48 -30.63 12.48 21.12
CA ASP A 48 -29.63 12.27 20.06
C ASP A 48 -29.56 13.44 19.05
N LYS A 49 -30.62 14.27 19.00
CA LYS A 49 -30.62 15.56 18.30
C LYS A 49 -29.74 16.59 19.00
N ASP A 50 -29.83 16.69 20.33
CA ASP A 50 -28.98 17.59 21.14
C ASP A 50 -27.50 17.16 21.06
N LYS A 51 -27.21 15.85 20.96
CA LYS A 51 -25.84 15.35 20.74
C LYS A 51 -25.28 15.74 19.37
N CYS A 52 -26.08 15.63 18.31
CA CYS A 52 -25.68 16.02 16.95
C CYS A 52 -25.46 17.53 16.84
N GLU A 53 -26.35 18.35 17.43
CA GLU A 53 -26.20 19.81 17.48
C GLU A 53 -24.97 20.22 18.31
N THR A 54 -24.67 19.50 19.39
CA THR A 54 -23.46 19.71 20.21
C THR A 54 -22.18 19.36 19.45
N GLU A 55 -22.16 18.24 18.69
CA GLU A 55 -21.00 17.84 17.88
C GLU A 55 -20.77 18.81 16.71
N GLN A 56 -21.83 19.27 16.04
CA GLN A 56 -21.74 20.30 15.01
C GLN A 56 -21.17 21.62 15.56
N LEU A 57 -21.63 22.04 16.73
CA LEU A 57 -21.13 23.26 17.38
C LEU A 57 -19.65 23.12 17.74
N GLU A 58 -19.21 21.96 18.21
CA GLU A 58 -17.81 21.71 18.57
C GLU A 58 -16.91 21.67 17.34
N LEU A 59 -17.33 21.02 16.26
CA LEU A 59 -16.59 21.02 14.99
C LEU A 59 -16.50 22.41 14.37
N ARG A 60 -17.53 23.24 14.51
CA ARG A 60 -17.48 24.66 14.08
C ARG A 60 -16.48 25.46 14.91
N LYS A 61 -16.40 25.25 16.22
CA LYS A 61 -15.37 25.88 17.07
C LYS A 61 -13.96 25.42 16.69
N GLN A 62 -13.77 24.13 16.43
CA GLN A 62 -12.49 23.59 15.97
C GLN A 62 -12.09 24.17 14.62
N PHE A 63 -13.04 24.28 13.69
CA PHE A 63 -12.82 24.91 12.40
C PHE A 63 -12.39 26.38 12.52
N GLU A 64 -13.08 27.17 13.35
CA GLU A 64 -12.69 28.57 13.60
C GLU A 64 -11.30 28.69 14.25
N LEU A 65 -10.95 27.77 15.16
CA LEU A 65 -9.61 27.73 15.76
C LEU A 65 -8.53 27.42 14.72
N LEU A 66 -8.77 26.43 13.86
CA LEU A 66 -7.86 26.04 12.78
C LEU A 66 -7.71 27.16 11.75
N LYS A 67 -8.82 27.80 11.36
CA LYS A 67 -8.81 28.97 10.46
C LYS A 67 -8.00 30.13 11.06
N LYS A 68 -8.07 30.34 12.37
CA LYS A 68 -7.26 31.36 13.06
C LYS A 68 -5.77 30.99 13.08
N GLN A 69 -5.44 29.70 13.20
CA GLN A 69 -4.07 29.19 13.11
C GLN A 69 -3.52 29.32 11.68
N GLU A 70 -4.30 28.95 10.67
CA GLU A 70 -3.97 29.11 9.25
C GLU A 70 -3.68 30.57 8.91
N ASN A 71 -4.57 31.50 9.28
CA ASN A 71 -4.36 32.94 9.07
C ASN A 71 -3.13 33.50 9.81
N LYS A 72 -2.79 32.95 10.98
CA LYS A 72 -1.58 33.34 11.70
C LYS A 72 -0.35 32.85 10.92
N LEU A 73 -0.40 31.62 10.43
CA LEU A 73 0.69 30.99 9.74
C LEU A 73 0.92 31.58 8.35
N ASP A 74 -0.13 32.00 7.64
CA ASP A 74 -0.03 32.79 6.41
C ASP A 74 0.72 34.11 6.67
N LYS A 75 0.41 34.82 7.76
CA LYS A 75 1.12 36.05 8.15
C LYS A 75 2.57 35.78 8.56
N ASP A 76 2.81 34.70 9.29
CA ASP A 76 4.16 34.29 9.68
C ASP A 76 4.98 33.94 8.43
N LEU A 77 4.39 33.23 7.46
CA LEU A 77 5.00 32.86 6.19
C LEU A 77 5.27 34.09 5.30
N GLU A 78 4.35 35.05 5.24
CA GLU A 78 4.56 36.34 4.55
C GLU A 78 5.70 37.16 5.19
N ASN A 79 5.80 37.15 6.51
CA ASN A 79 6.89 37.83 7.24
C ASN A 79 8.24 37.15 7.01
N VAL A 80 8.25 35.81 7.01
CA VAL A 80 9.42 34.97 6.70
C VAL A 80 9.88 35.25 5.26
N VAL A 81 8.95 35.26 4.30
CA VAL A 81 9.23 35.58 2.90
C VAL A 81 9.81 37.00 2.73
N LYS A 82 9.30 38.00 3.45
CA LYS A 82 9.83 39.38 3.40
C LYS A 82 11.25 39.52 3.97
N HIS A 83 11.70 38.57 4.79
CA HIS A 83 13.01 38.59 5.44
C HIS A 83 13.90 37.41 4.99
N ILE A 84 13.57 36.75 3.89
CA ILE A 84 14.32 35.60 3.36
C ILE A 84 15.80 35.95 3.08
N GLU A 85 16.10 37.19 2.69
CA GLU A 85 17.50 37.66 2.50
C GLU A 85 18.29 37.78 3.82
N LEU A 86 17.62 37.76 4.98
CA LEU A 86 18.22 37.93 6.31
C LEU A 86 18.22 36.64 7.15
N MET A 87 17.59 35.56 6.68
CA MET A 87 17.47 34.32 7.44
C MET A 87 18.57 33.33 7.09
N SER A 88 19.35 32.96 8.10
CA SER A 88 20.57 32.18 7.98
C SER A 88 20.40 30.64 8.02
N SER A 89 19.20 30.08 7.78
CA SER A 89 19.10 28.61 7.63
C SER A 89 17.82 28.14 6.89
N PRO A 90 17.94 27.29 5.85
CA PRO A 90 16.82 26.65 5.16
C PRO A 90 15.95 25.74 6.04
N GLU A 91 16.47 25.25 7.17
CA GLU A 91 15.74 24.31 8.03
C GLU A 91 14.53 24.96 8.72
N THR A 92 14.62 26.26 9.06
CA THR A 92 13.53 26.97 9.74
C THR A 92 12.31 27.14 8.83
N LEU A 93 12.54 27.38 7.54
CA LEU A 93 11.49 27.50 6.52
C LEU A 93 10.79 26.15 6.29
N MET A 94 11.56 25.06 6.23
CA MET A 94 11.01 23.71 6.06
C MET A 94 10.13 23.27 7.23
N VAL A 95 10.52 23.59 8.47
CA VAL A 95 9.70 23.31 9.66
C VAL A 95 8.39 24.09 9.64
N GLN A 96 8.41 25.37 9.25
CA GLN A 96 7.19 26.19 9.16
C GLN A 96 6.27 25.73 8.02
N LEU A 97 6.82 25.31 6.88
CA LEU A 97 6.07 24.70 5.78
C LEU A 97 5.43 23.37 6.18
N HIS A 98 6.12 22.56 6.99
CA HIS A 98 5.57 21.30 7.49
C HIS A 98 4.35 21.54 8.39
N VAL A 99 4.48 22.44 9.37
CA VAL A 99 3.38 22.85 10.25
C VAL A 99 2.22 23.45 9.45
N TYR A 100 2.50 24.17 8.36
CA TYR A 100 1.46 24.71 7.47
C TYR A 100 0.64 23.64 6.78
N ASN A 101 1.31 22.62 6.25
CA ASN A 101 0.63 21.49 5.63
C ASN A 101 -0.19 20.69 6.65
N GLU A 102 0.31 20.47 7.86
CA GLU A 102 -0.42 19.77 8.92
C GLU A 102 -1.71 20.49 9.34
N VAL A 103 -1.67 21.82 9.51
CA VAL A 103 -2.86 22.63 9.86
C VAL A 103 -3.87 22.61 8.71
N LYS A 104 -3.41 22.64 7.46
CA LYS A 104 -4.27 22.57 6.28
C LYS A 104 -4.96 21.23 6.14
N ASP A 105 -4.23 20.14 6.35
CA ASP A 105 -4.78 18.78 6.32
C ASP A 105 -5.81 18.57 7.44
N ALA A 106 -5.52 19.05 8.66
CA ALA A 106 -6.46 19.02 9.77
C ALA A 106 -7.75 19.82 9.46
N THR A 107 -7.62 20.97 8.81
CA THR A 107 -8.77 21.81 8.39
C THR A 107 -9.64 21.09 7.37
N GLN A 108 -9.04 20.40 6.39
CA GLN A 108 -9.77 19.59 5.41
C GLN A 108 -10.49 18.40 6.04
N VAL A 109 -9.90 17.75 7.04
CA VAL A 109 -10.54 16.67 7.81
C VAL A 109 -11.75 17.18 8.58
N VAL A 110 -11.65 18.34 9.25
CA VAL A 110 -12.76 18.96 9.98
C VAL A 110 -13.88 19.38 9.02
N LEU A 111 -13.55 19.99 7.88
CA LEU A 111 -14.52 20.34 6.84
C LEU A 111 -15.24 19.10 6.28
N GLY A 112 -14.53 17.99 6.06
CA GLY A 112 -15.13 16.73 5.62
C GLY A 112 -16.12 16.16 6.63
N ARG A 113 -15.82 16.26 7.93
CA ARG A 113 -16.74 15.84 9.00
C ARG A 113 -17.95 16.77 9.11
N LEU A 114 -17.74 18.08 9.02
CA LEU A 114 -18.80 19.07 9.06
C LEU A 114 -19.75 18.93 7.87
N ALA A 115 -19.19 18.72 6.67
CA ALA A 115 -19.95 18.45 5.44
C ALA A 115 -20.87 17.23 5.59
N LYS A 116 -20.35 16.16 6.21
CA LYS A 116 -21.12 14.94 6.49
C LYS A 116 -22.26 15.17 7.49
N LEU A 117 -22.04 15.97 8.52
CA LEU A 117 -23.07 16.28 9.54
C LEU A 117 -24.14 17.26 9.03
N GLU A 118 -23.76 18.18 8.13
CA GLU A 118 -24.66 19.17 7.55
C GLU A 118 -25.32 18.69 6.24
N ASN A 119 -24.94 17.51 5.77
CA ASN A 119 -25.40 16.91 4.52
C ASN A 119 -25.20 17.85 3.30
N VAL A 120 -24.05 18.52 3.27
CA VAL A 120 -23.58 19.38 2.18
C VAL A 120 -22.24 18.86 1.67
N THR A 121 -21.80 19.32 0.49
CA THR A 121 -20.47 19.04 -0.03
C THR A 121 -19.42 19.96 0.59
N VAL A 122 -18.17 19.49 0.65
CA VAL A 122 -17.03 20.33 1.06
C VAL A 122 -16.90 21.59 0.19
N GLY A 123 -17.25 21.50 -1.09
CA GLY A 123 -17.26 22.64 -2.00
C GLY A 123 -18.33 23.70 -1.67
N GLU A 124 -19.47 23.30 -1.11
CA GLU A 124 -20.49 24.23 -0.62
C GLU A 124 -20.06 24.89 0.69
N LEU A 125 -19.41 24.16 1.60
CA LEU A 125 -18.77 24.75 2.78
C LEU A 125 -17.65 25.73 2.40
N HIS A 126 -16.85 25.43 1.37
CA HIS A 126 -15.84 26.36 0.87
C HIS A 126 -16.45 27.68 0.42
N LYS A 127 -17.61 27.65 -0.26
CA LYS A 127 -18.34 28.87 -0.64
C LYS A 127 -18.96 29.56 0.57
N GLN A 128 -19.50 28.81 1.52
CA GLN A 128 -20.16 29.33 2.72
C GLN A 128 -19.18 30.04 3.66
N PHE A 129 -17.95 29.53 3.79
CA PHE A 129 -16.90 30.11 4.63
C PHE A 129 -15.97 31.07 3.88
N ASP A 130 -16.33 31.43 2.64
CA ASP A 130 -15.59 32.28 1.72
C ASP A 130 -14.12 31.85 1.55
N LEU A 131 -13.91 30.53 1.50
CA LEU A 131 -12.64 29.88 1.17
C LEU A 131 -12.47 29.88 -0.37
N CYS A 132 -12.54 31.06 -0.97
CA CYS A 132 -12.28 31.26 -2.38
C CYS A 132 -10.78 31.15 -2.61
N SER A 133 -10.36 30.20 -3.45
CA SER A 133 -8.98 29.98 -3.94
C SER A 133 -7.92 30.95 -3.41
N LEU A 134 -7.50 30.78 -2.16
CA LEU A 134 -6.29 31.40 -1.59
C LEU A 134 -5.03 30.72 -2.18
N TYR A 135 -5.06 30.41 -3.47
CA TYR A 135 -3.86 30.26 -4.26
C TYR A 135 -3.39 31.68 -4.60
N SER A 136 -2.95 32.42 -3.57
CA SER A 136 -2.17 33.63 -3.81
C SER A 136 -0.94 33.19 -4.58
N HIS A 137 -0.88 33.61 -5.84
CA HIS A 137 0.17 33.29 -6.81
C HIS A 137 1.58 33.63 -6.29
N ALA A 138 1.67 34.39 -5.19
CA ALA A 138 2.88 34.73 -4.46
C ALA A 138 3.64 33.51 -3.90
N VAL A 139 2.97 32.49 -3.33
CA VAL A 139 3.67 31.37 -2.68
C VAL A 139 4.26 30.39 -3.71
N VAL A 140 3.52 30.13 -4.80
CA VAL A 140 3.97 29.28 -5.91
C VAL A 140 5.05 29.96 -6.76
N SER A 141 4.95 31.28 -6.96
CA SER A 141 5.96 32.04 -7.74
C SER A 141 7.28 32.24 -6.99
N LEU A 142 7.26 32.34 -5.65
CA LEU A 142 8.50 32.44 -4.86
C LEU A 142 9.22 31.10 -4.68
N LEU A 143 8.50 29.97 -4.68
CA LEU A 143 9.08 28.63 -4.67
C LEU A 143 9.96 28.36 -5.91
N CYS A 144 9.71 29.05 -7.03
CA CYS A 144 10.55 28.94 -8.23
C CYS A 144 11.84 29.77 -8.18
N LEU A 145 11.92 30.80 -7.32
CA LEU A 145 13.04 31.75 -7.31
C LEU A 145 14.10 31.45 -6.25
N SER A 146 13.78 30.71 -5.18
CA SER A 146 14.74 30.37 -4.11
C SER A 146 15.54 29.08 -4.35
N PHE A 147 15.17 28.27 -5.35
CA PHE A 147 15.89 27.03 -5.69
C PHE A 147 17.22 27.25 -6.45
N CYS A 148 17.59 28.48 -6.78
CA CYS A 148 18.81 28.78 -7.54
C CYS A 148 20.04 29.15 -6.68
N ALA A 149 19.93 29.24 -5.35
CA ALA A 149 21.05 29.73 -4.54
C ALA A 149 21.10 29.12 -3.12
N VAL A 150 21.39 27.83 -2.99
CA VAL A 150 22.04 27.32 -1.77
C VAL A 150 23.14 26.35 -2.19
N ASP A 151 24.37 26.84 -2.12
CA ASP A 151 25.61 26.06 -2.16
C ASP A 151 25.68 25.21 -0.88
N CYS A 152 25.31 23.94 -0.98
CA CYS A 152 25.53 22.94 0.07
C CYS A 152 26.92 22.30 -0.11
N SER A 153 27.98 23.05 0.21
CA SER A 153 29.31 22.48 0.42
C SER A 153 29.40 21.87 1.83
N ASN A 154 29.29 20.53 1.91
CA ASN A 154 29.81 19.59 2.94
C ASN A 154 28.85 18.46 3.41
N ALA A 155 27.97 17.96 2.54
CA ALA A 155 27.63 16.53 2.54
C ALA A 155 28.56 15.83 1.53
N PRO A 156 28.94 14.53 1.70
CA PRO A 156 29.59 13.81 0.62
C PRO A 156 28.63 13.85 -0.56
N ASN A 157 29.04 14.52 -1.62
CA ASN A 157 28.29 14.64 -2.85
C ASN A 157 28.27 13.24 -3.48
N VAL A 158 27.29 12.42 -3.08
CA VAL A 158 26.91 11.24 -3.85
C VAL A 158 26.26 11.83 -5.09
N GLY A 159 27.05 12.03 -6.13
CA GLY A 159 26.53 12.47 -7.42
C GLY A 159 25.40 11.53 -7.86
N ASP A 160 24.46 12.06 -8.63
CA ASP A 160 23.35 11.29 -9.19
C ASP A 160 23.88 9.94 -9.72
N TYR A 161 23.31 8.84 -9.22
CA TYR A 161 23.70 7.51 -9.68
C TYR A 161 23.29 7.35 -11.14
N GLU A 162 24.26 7.08 -12.00
CA GLU A 162 24.01 6.82 -13.41
C GLU A 162 23.38 5.43 -13.59
N ALA A 163 22.61 5.24 -14.65
CA ALA A 163 21.95 3.97 -14.97
C ALA A 163 22.92 2.88 -15.52
N THR A 164 24.07 2.73 -14.86
CA THR A 164 25.15 1.78 -15.15
C THR A 164 25.55 1.03 -13.89
N TRP A 165 25.93 -0.24 -14.00
CA TRP A 165 26.31 -1.01 -12.81
C TRP A 165 27.55 -0.45 -12.12
N GLU A 166 28.48 0.11 -12.90
CA GLU A 166 29.70 0.75 -12.40
C GLU A 166 29.39 1.92 -11.47
N SER A 167 28.31 2.67 -11.69
CA SER A 167 27.86 3.74 -10.80
C SER A 167 26.99 3.20 -9.67
N LEU A 168 26.01 2.36 -9.97
CA LEU A 168 25.07 1.81 -8.98
C LEU A 168 25.78 1.03 -7.86
N ASP A 169 26.81 0.25 -8.21
CA ASP A 169 27.57 -0.56 -7.25
C ASP A 169 28.50 0.28 -6.34
N THR A 170 28.63 1.60 -6.59
CA THR A 170 29.34 2.51 -5.66
C THR A 170 28.49 2.96 -4.49
N ARG A 171 27.18 2.67 -4.50
CA ARG A 171 26.27 3.06 -3.43
C ARG A 171 26.69 2.37 -2.12
N PRO A 172 26.90 3.13 -1.03
CA PRO A 172 27.13 2.52 0.26
C PRO A 172 25.88 1.77 0.74
N LEU A 173 26.07 0.58 1.31
CA LEU A 173 24.97 -0.17 1.92
C LEU A 173 24.38 0.64 3.09
N PRO A 174 23.06 0.86 3.15
CA PRO A 174 22.41 1.46 4.30
C PRO A 174 22.70 0.68 5.59
N GLN A 175 23.16 1.38 6.63
CA GLN A 175 23.67 0.77 7.88
C GLN A 175 22.66 -0.18 8.54
N TRP A 176 21.38 0.17 8.50
CA TRP A 176 20.33 -0.65 9.12
C TRP A 176 20.30 -2.08 8.57
N TYR A 177 20.61 -2.28 7.28
CA TYR A 177 20.54 -3.60 6.65
C TYR A 177 21.73 -4.45 7.09
N ASP A 178 22.91 -3.85 7.22
CA ASP A 178 24.04 -4.55 7.82
C ASP A 178 23.70 -4.94 9.26
N ASP A 179 23.15 -4.03 10.07
CA ASP A 179 22.80 -4.29 11.47
C ASP A 179 21.68 -5.33 11.66
N ALA A 180 20.81 -5.48 10.66
CA ALA A 180 19.59 -6.29 10.76
C ALA A 180 19.87 -7.78 10.98
N LYS A 181 20.83 -8.36 10.25
CA LYS A 181 21.29 -9.77 10.24
C LYS A 181 20.23 -10.86 9.95
N PHE A 182 18.99 -10.70 10.41
CA PHE A 182 17.90 -11.67 10.30
C PHE A 182 16.60 -11.02 9.86
N GLY A 183 15.90 -11.65 8.92
CA GLY A 183 14.58 -11.24 8.47
C GLY A 183 13.76 -12.42 7.96
N ILE A 184 12.46 -12.17 7.80
CA ILE A 184 11.47 -13.18 7.41
C ILE A 184 11.05 -12.97 5.95
N PHE A 185 10.97 -14.05 5.18
CA PHE A 185 10.47 -14.04 3.82
C PHE A 185 9.15 -14.80 3.73
N ILE A 186 8.14 -14.21 3.09
CA ILE A 186 6.80 -14.79 3.02
C ILE A 186 6.41 -15.02 1.56
N HIS A 187 6.31 -16.29 1.16
CA HIS A 187 5.68 -16.70 -0.10
C HIS A 187 4.23 -17.06 0.16
N TRP A 188 3.32 -16.15 -0.21
CA TRP A 188 1.88 -16.32 -0.04
C TRP A 188 1.14 -15.67 -1.19
N GLY A 189 0.15 -16.37 -1.75
CA GLY A 189 -0.58 -15.96 -2.94
C GLY A 189 -1.61 -17.01 -3.35
N VAL A 190 -2.10 -16.95 -4.60
CA VAL A 190 -3.13 -17.87 -5.08
C VAL A 190 -2.63 -19.32 -5.08
N PHE A 191 -1.33 -19.52 -5.35
CA PHE A 191 -0.67 -20.83 -5.27
C PHE A 191 -0.76 -21.49 -3.88
N SER A 192 -1.07 -20.74 -2.82
CA SER A 192 -1.25 -21.28 -1.48
C SER A 192 -2.59 -22.01 -1.29
N VAL A 193 -3.61 -21.69 -2.08
CA VAL A 193 -4.95 -22.30 -1.98
C VAL A 193 -4.92 -23.83 -2.13
N PRO A 194 -4.36 -24.41 -3.22
CA PRO A 194 -4.31 -25.87 -3.36
C PRO A 194 -3.41 -26.55 -2.31
N SER A 195 -2.52 -25.79 -1.64
CA SER A 195 -1.63 -26.31 -0.58
C SER A 195 -0.86 -27.58 -0.98
N TYR A 196 -0.48 -27.69 -2.25
CA TYR A 196 0.15 -28.88 -2.83
C TYR A 196 1.43 -28.52 -3.59
N GLY A 197 2.50 -29.30 -3.39
CA GLY A 197 3.77 -29.04 -4.03
C GLY A 197 4.44 -27.77 -3.48
N ASN A 198 4.42 -26.70 -4.27
CA ASN A 198 5.08 -25.42 -3.96
C ASN A 198 4.49 -24.27 -4.79
N GLU A 199 5.06 -23.07 -4.68
CA GLU A 199 4.65 -21.85 -5.39
C GLU A 199 4.72 -21.94 -6.92
N TRP A 200 5.33 -23.00 -7.46
CA TRP A 200 5.35 -23.33 -8.90
C TRP A 200 4.16 -24.19 -9.34
N PHE A 201 3.13 -24.33 -8.50
CA PHE A 201 1.96 -25.16 -8.78
C PHE A 201 1.38 -24.93 -10.18
N TRP A 202 1.07 -23.67 -10.53
CA TRP A 202 0.45 -23.37 -11.83
C TRP A 202 1.32 -23.80 -13.00
N TYR A 203 2.62 -23.48 -12.95
CA TYR A 203 3.57 -23.85 -13.99
C TYR A 203 3.64 -25.38 -14.14
N ARG A 204 3.82 -26.11 -13.03
CA ARG A 204 3.94 -27.57 -13.04
C ARG A 204 2.67 -28.26 -13.53
N TRP A 205 1.51 -27.74 -13.16
CA TRP A 205 0.24 -28.23 -13.67
C TRP A 205 0.11 -27.97 -15.17
N LYS A 206 0.40 -26.74 -15.63
CA LYS A 206 0.33 -26.38 -17.06
C LYS A 206 1.35 -27.12 -17.93
N THR A 207 2.50 -27.50 -17.39
CA THR A 207 3.51 -28.32 -18.09
C THR A 207 3.29 -29.82 -17.93
N ASN A 208 2.10 -30.25 -17.50
CA ASN A 208 1.70 -31.66 -17.37
C ASN A 208 2.62 -32.51 -16.49
N VAL A 209 3.13 -31.96 -15.38
CA VAL A 209 3.85 -32.76 -14.39
C VAL A 209 2.86 -33.72 -13.72
N SER A 210 3.10 -35.02 -13.88
CA SER A 210 2.15 -36.11 -13.58
C SER A 210 1.44 -35.96 -12.22
N ASN A 211 2.17 -35.79 -11.13
CA ASN A 211 1.57 -35.71 -9.79
C ASN A 211 0.68 -34.46 -9.58
N PHE A 212 0.95 -33.35 -10.27
CA PHE A 212 0.11 -32.15 -10.22
C PHE A 212 -1.17 -32.34 -11.04
N VAL A 213 -1.09 -33.01 -12.19
CA VAL A 213 -2.26 -33.35 -13.01
C VAL A 213 -3.18 -34.32 -12.29
N THR A 214 -2.63 -35.38 -11.70
CA THR A 214 -3.39 -36.34 -10.87
C THR A 214 -4.06 -35.63 -9.70
N PHE A 215 -3.32 -34.80 -8.95
CA PHE A 215 -3.90 -34.02 -7.86
C PHE A 215 -5.09 -33.17 -8.33
N MET A 216 -4.98 -32.50 -9.47
CA MET A 216 -6.08 -31.70 -10.01
C MET A 216 -7.29 -32.54 -10.43
N ASN A 217 -7.07 -33.68 -11.10
CA ASN A 217 -8.14 -34.57 -11.52
C ASN A 217 -8.88 -35.22 -10.33
N ASP A 218 -8.17 -35.51 -9.25
CA ASP A 218 -8.73 -36.20 -8.08
C ASP A 218 -9.51 -35.25 -7.15
N ASN A 219 -9.15 -33.96 -7.13
CA ASN A 219 -9.68 -33.01 -6.14
C ASN A 219 -10.57 -31.90 -6.72
N TYR A 220 -10.53 -31.66 -8.04
CA TYR A 220 -11.26 -30.55 -8.67
C TYR A 220 -12.07 -31.03 -9.88
N PRO A 221 -13.22 -30.37 -10.18
CA PRO A 221 -14.08 -30.79 -11.28
C PRO A 221 -13.42 -30.58 -12.65
N PRO A 222 -13.83 -31.35 -13.68
CA PRO A 222 -13.39 -31.12 -15.05
C PRO A 222 -13.63 -29.67 -15.48
N GLY A 223 -12.66 -29.08 -16.17
CA GLY A 223 -12.73 -27.69 -16.63
C GLY A 223 -12.30 -26.63 -15.60
N PHE A 224 -11.93 -27.03 -14.38
CA PHE A 224 -11.33 -26.12 -13.41
C PHE A 224 -10.05 -25.47 -13.98
N THR A 225 -9.91 -24.17 -13.78
CA THR A 225 -8.75 -23.37 -14.23
C THR A 225 -8.01 -22.80 -13.04
N TYR A 226 -6.74 -22.42 -13.22
CA TYR A 226 -5.96 -21.82 -12.14
C TYR A 226 -6.59 -20.54 -11.58
N GLN A 227 -7.23 -19.76 -12.45
CA GLN A 227 -7.94 -18.54 -12.10
C GLN A 227 -9.11 -18.77 -11.14
N ASN A 228 -9.67 -19.99 -11.10
CA ASN A 228 -10.71 -20.32 -10.14
C ASN A 228 -10.19 -20.26 -8.68
N PHE A 229 -8.92 -20.60 -8.44
CA PHE A 229 -8.31 -20.50 -7.10
C PHE A 229 -8.28 -19.08 -6.55
N ALA A 230 -8.23 -18.04 -7.40
CA ALA A 230 -8.22 -16.66 -6.92
C ALA A 230 -9.49 -16.31 -6.15
N LYS A 231 -10.64 -16.93 -6.45
CA LYS A 231 -11.88 -16.75 -5.68
C LYS A 231 -11.85 -17.44 -4.32
N GLU A 232 -11.11 -18.53 -4.22
CA GLU A 232 -10.94 -19.33 -2.99
C GLU A 232 -9.83 -18.76 -2.09
N PHE A 233 -8.96 -17.91 -2.63
CA PHE A 233 -7.98 -17.16 -1.87
C PHE A 233 -8.66 -16.02 -1.09
N THR A 234 -9.35 -16.33 0.01
CA THR A 234 -10.15 -15.35 0.76
C THR A 234 -9.36 -14.59 1.83
N ALA A 235 -8.23 -15.15 2.28
CA ALA A 235 -7.46 -14.63 3.41
C ALA A 235 -8.31 -14.39 4.67
N GLU A 236 -9.30 -15.26 4.92
CA GLU A 236 -10.34 -15.08 5.96
C GLU A 236 -9.78 -14.86 7.38
N PHE A 237 -8.68 -15.52 7.72
CA PHE A 237 -8.03 -15.42 9.04
C PHE A 237 -6.76 -14.56 9.03
N PHE A 238 -6.59 -13.70 8.01
CA PHE A 238 -5.42 -12.85 7.91
C PHE A 238 -5.53 -11.62 8.82
N GLU A 239 -4.85 -11.69 9.96
CA GLU A 239 -4.69 -10.57 10.90
C GLU A 239 -3.27 -9.99 10.82
N PRO A 240 -3.06 -8.84 10.15
CA PRO A 240 -1.73 -8.29 9.90
C PRO A 240 -1.03 -7.81 11.19
N ASN A 241 -1.79 -7.41 12.21
CA ASN A 241 -1.24 -7.01 13.50
C ASN A 241 -0.63 -8.20 14.26
N ASP A 242 -1.30 -9.36 14.22
CA ASP A 242 -0.80 -10.59 14.84
C ASP A 242 0.47 -11.07 14.14
N TRP A 243 0.54 -10.91 12.82
CA TRP A 243 1.75 -11.20 12.03
C TRP A 243 2.89 -10.27 12.42
N ALA A 244 2.65 -8.96 12.54
CA ALA A 244 3.65 -8.00 12.97
C ALA A 244 4.20 -8.31 14.37
N ASP A 245 3.33 -8.63 15.33
CA ASP A 245 3.70 -9.04 16.68
C ASP A 245 4.55 -10.33 16.64
N LEU A 246 4.15 -11.32 15.85
CA LEU A 246 4.92 -12.56 15.67
C LEU A 246 6.31 -12.32 15.06
N PHE A 247 6.41 -11.46 14.05
CA PHE A 247 7.70 -11.14 13.42
C PHE A 247 8.63 -10.44 14.40
N GLN A 248 8.13 -9.51 15.20
CA GLN A 248 8.91 -8.86 16.24
C GLN A 248 9.38 -9.86 17.31
N LEU A 249 8.48 -10.75 17.78
CA LEU A 249 8.81 -11.79 18.76
C LEU A 249 9.85 -12.80 18.25
N SER A 250 9.92 -13.03 16.93
CA SER A 250 10.94 -13.90 16.33
C SER A 250 12.36 -13.32 16.38
N GLY A 251 12.50 -12.03 16.70
CA GLY A 251 13.78 -11.30 16.63
C GLY A 251 14.15 -10.83 15.22
N ALA A 252 13.27 -10.96 14.24
CA ALA A 252 13.47 -10.41 12.90
C ALA A 252 13.60 -8.88 12.95
N ARG A 253 14.45 -8.35 12.06
CA ARG A 253 14.66 -6.90 11.88
C ARG A 253 14.04 -6.37 10.59
N TYR A 254 13.67 -7.27 9.68
CA TYR A 254 12.89 -6.94 8.51
C TYR A 254 12.00 -8.11 8.09
N VAL A 255 10.96 -7.80 7.32
CA VAL A 255 10.10 -8.78 6.65
C VAL A 255 10.04 -8.47 5.16
N VAL A 256 10.07 -9.48 4.30
CA VAL A 256 9.86 -9.36 2.85
C VAL A 256 8.60 -10.11 2.48
N PHE A 257 7.60 -9.37 2.00
CA PHE A 257 6.32 -9.92 1.59
C PHE A 257 6.24 -10.08 0.07
N THR A 258 5.72 -11.20 -0.40
CA THR A 258 5.50 -11.44 -1.84
C THR A 258 4.40 -10.53 -2.35
N ALA A 259 4.77 -9.40 -2.96
CA ALA A 259 3.81 -8.50 -3.59
C ALA A 259 3.22 -9.15 -4.85
N LYS A 260 4.08 -9.74 -5.69
CA LYS A 260 3.70 -10.45 -6.90
C LYS A 260 4.66 -11.61 -7.17
N HIS A 261 4.14 -12.81 -7.34
CA HIS A 261 4.92 -13.99 -7.77
C HIS A 261 4.79 -14.22 -9.29
N HIS A 262 5.43 -15.27 -9.82
CA HIS A 262 5.47 -15.61 -11.26
C HIS A 262 4.09 -15.87 -11.91
N GLU A 263 3.05 -16.07 -11.10
CA GLU A 263 1.66 -16.20 -11.56
C GLU A 263 0.99 -14.86 -11.91
N GLY A 264 1.66 -13.74 -11.64
CA GLY A 264 1.19 -12.40 -11.99
C GLY A 264 0.07 -11.85 -11.10
N TYR A 265 -0.37 -12.59 -10.08
CA TYR A 265 -1.36 -12.12 -9.12
C TYR A 265 -0.73 -11.11 -8.17
N THR A 266 -1.23 -9.88 -8.14
CA THR A 266 -0.73 -8.85 -7.24
C THR A 266 -1.49 -8.83 -5.92
N MET A 267 -0.76 -8.77 -4.82
CA MET A 267 -1.30 -8.72 -3.46
C MET A 267 -1.77 -7.33 -3.04
N TRP A 268 -1.70 -6.37 -3.97
CA TRP A 268 -2.13 -4.98 -3.83
C TRP A 268 -3.02 -4.62 -5.05
N PRO A 269 -3.83 -3.53 -4.98
CA PRO A 269 -4.75 -3.12 -6.04
C PRO A 269 -4.03 -2.47 -7.24
N SER A 270 -3.18 -3.24 -7.92
CA SER A 270 -2.39 -2.71 -9.04
C SER A 270 -3.27 -2.33 -10.23
N LYS A 271 -3.07 -1.13 -10.77
CA LYS A 271 -3.73 -0.67 -12.01
C LYS A 271 -3.33 -1.52 -13.22
N TYR A 272 -2.17 -2.17 -13.16
CA TYR A 272 -1.61 -2.98 -14.25
C TYR A 272 -2.02 -4.46 -14.14
N SER A 273 -2.70 -4.85 -13.06
CA SER A 273 -3.23 -6.21 -12.81
C SER A 273 -4.74 -6.21 -12.62
N PHE A 274 -5.46 -5.41 -13.41
CA PHE A 274 -6.91 -5.31 -13.34
C PHE A 274 -7.57 -6.70 -13.38
N SER A 275 -8.50 -6.95 -12.45
CA SER A 275 -9.21 -8.24 -12.29
C SER A 275 -8.33 -9.45 -11.92
N TRP A 276 -7.04 -9.26 -11.65
CA TRP A 276 -6.11 -10.30 -11.23
C TRP A 276 -5.22 -9.82 -10.06
N ASN A 277 -5.89 -9.34 -9.01
CA ASN A 277 -5.27 -8.85 -7.79
C ASN A 277 -6.16 -9.06 -6.56
N ALA A 278 -5.57 -8.95 -5.37
CA ALA A 278 -6.23 -9.21 -4.07
C ALA A 278 -7.41 -8.28 -3.75
N LYS A 279 -7.48 -7.10 -4.36
CA LYS A 279 -8.61 -6.19 -4.19
C LYS A 279 -9.77 -6.55 -5.10
N ASP A 280 -9.47 -6.94 -6.33
CA ASP A 280 -10.49 -7.21 -7.35
C ASP A 280 -11.09 -8.62 -7.22
N VAL A 281 -10.33 -9.61 -6.76
CA VAL A 281 -10.79 -11.01 -6.60
C VAL A 281 -10.19 -11.63 -5.33
N GLY A 282 -10.88 -12.59 -4.72
CA GLY A 282 -10.44 -13.23 -3.47
C GLY A 282 -10.63 -12.32 -2.26
N PRO A 283 -9.58 -11.81 -1.60
CA PRO A 283 -9.67 -11.15 -0.29
C PRO A 283 -10.43 -9.82 -0.25
N LYS A 284 -10.61 -9.17 -1.39
CA LYS A 284 -11.19 -7.81 -1.52
C LYS A 284 -10.42 -6.76 -0.70
N ARG A 285 -9.12 -6.97 -0.53
CA ARG A 285 -8.26 -6.27 0.43
C ARG A 285 -6.89 -5.93 -0.18
N ASP A 286 -6.29 -4.82 0.25
CA ASP A 286 -4.92 -4.47 -0.08
C ASP A 286 -3.96 -5.11 0.93
N LEU A 287 -3.61 -6.38 0.69
CA LEU A 287 -2.84 -7.17 1.65
C LEU A 287 -1.43 -6.62 1.87
N VAL A 288 -0.84 -6.00 0.85
CA VAL A 288 0.46 -5.32 0.97
C VAL A 288 0.32 -4.09 1.88
N GLY A 289 -0.68 -3.25 1.64
CA GLY A 289 -0.93 -2.06 2.44
C GLY A 289 -1.22 -2.38 3.90
N ASP A 290 -2.09 -3.35 4.14
CA ASP A 290 -2.46 -3.79 5.49
C ASP A 290 -1.26 -4.31 6.29
N LEU A 291 -0.43 -5.15 5.69
CA LEU A 291 0.77 -5.66 6.36
C LEU A 291 1.83 -4.57 6.56
N ALA A 292 2.04 -3.71 5.56
CA ALA A 292 2.98 -2.60 5.67
C ALA A 292 2.60 -1.64 6.81
N SER A 293 1.32 -1.29 6.93
CA SER A 293 0.80 -0.46 8.00
C SER A 293 0.95 -1.13 9.37
N ALA A 294 0.61 -2.42 9.49
CA ALA A 294 0.75 -3.14 10.76
C ALA A 294 2.21 -3.21 11.23
N VAL A 295 3.14 -3.58 10.34
CA VAL A 295 4.57 -3.66 10.64
C VAL A 295 5.13 -2.32 11.09
N ARG A 296 4.82 -1.23 10.36
CA ARG A 296 5.33 0.11 10.69
C ARG A 296 4.73 0.72 11.96
N ASN A 297 3.45 0.48 12.20
CA ASN A 297 2.76 1.11 13.32
C ASN A 297 3.02 0.40 14.66
N LYS A 298 3.37 -0.89 14.63
CA LYS A 298 3.55 -1.70 15.85
C LYS A 298 4.99 -2.06 16.16
N THR A 299 5.89 -1.99 15.19
CA THR A 299 7.24 -2.55 15.32
C THR A 299 8.29 -1.64 14.70
N ASP A 300 9.56 -1.85 15.08
CA ASP A 300 10.71 -1.20 14.44
C ASP A 300 11.23 -1.99 13.22
N LEU A 301 10.51 -3.03 12.76
CA LEU A 301 10.95 -3.84 11.63
C LEU A 301 10.89 -3.02 10.34
N LYS A 302 11.86 -3.26 9.46
CA LYS A 302 11.81 -2.77 8.08
C LYS A 302 10.88 -3.63 7.22
N PHE A 303 10.18 -3.00 6.28
CA PHE A 303 9.20 -3.67 5.43
C PHE A 303 9.69 -3.72 3.98
N GLY A 304 9.90 -4.92 3.48
CA GLY A 304 10.36 -5.22 2.15
C GLY A 304 9.30 -5.86 1.27
N LEU A 305 9.46 -5.74 -0.03
CA LEU A 305 8.58 -6.35 -1.03
C LEU A 305 9.37 -7.18 -2.03
N TYR A 306 8.89 -8.40 -2.23
CA TYR A 306 9.28 -9.23 -3.37
C TYR A 306 8.40 -8.89 -4.57
N HIS A 307 9.04 -8.76 -5.73
CA HIS A 307 8.36 -8.65 -7.01
C HIS A 307 9.04 -9.53 -8.05
N SER A 308 8.25 -10.43 -8.66
CA SER A 308 8.74 -11.16 -9.81
C SER A 308 8.73 -10.30 -11.06
N LEU A 309 9.89 -10.22 -11.71
CA LEU A 309 10.06 -9.46 -12.95
C LEU A 309 9.24 -10.03 -14.10
N PHE A 310 8.89 -11.33 -14.07
CA PHE A 310 8.21 -12.02 -15.16
C PHE A 310 6.89 -12.69 -14.73
N GLU A 311 6.07 -13.02 -15.72
CA GLU A 311 4.81 -13.75 -15.53
C GLU A 311 4.73 -14.90 -16.53
N TRP A 312 4.65 -16.15 -16.05
CA TRP A 312 4.82 -17.34 -16.89
C TRP A 312 3.97 -17.33 -18.16
N PHE A 313 2.72 -16.89 -18.04
CA PHE A 313 1.71 -17.03 -19.08
C PHE A 313 1.13 -15.69 -19.55
N HIS A 314 1.74 -14.56 -19.19
CA HIS A 314 1.26 -13.26 -19.65
C HIS A 314 1.52 -13.11 -21.16
N PRO A 315 0.53 -12.74 -21.99
CA PRO A 315 0.69 -12.69 -23.45
C PRO A 315 1.85 -11.81 -23.92
N LEU A 316 2.00 -10.60 -23.34
CA LEU A 316 3.11 -9.71 -23.69
C LEU A 316 4.48 -10.32 -23.31
N TYR A 317 4.56 -11.04 -22.19
CA TYR A 317 5.82 -11.67 -21.79
C TYR A 317 6.18 -12.81 -22.74
N LEU A 318 5.20 -13.64 -23.09
CA LEU A 318 5.37 -14.71 -24.07
C LEU A 318 5.76 -14.16 -25.45
N GLN A 319 5.20 -13.02 -25.85
CA GLN A 319 5.55 -12.33 -27.09
C GLN A 319 7.00 -11.85 -27.07
N ASP A 320 7.42 -11.13 -26.03
CA ASP A 320 8.80 -10.67 -25.89
C ASP A 320 9.78 -11.85 -25.84
N LYS A 321 9.43 -12.91 -25.11
CA LYS A 321 10.21 -14.15 -25.03
C LYS A 321 10.34 -14.85 -26.39
N ALA A 322 9.25 -14.97 -27.15
CA ALA A 322 9.27 -15.55 -28.49
C ALA A 322 10.13 -14.73 -29.47
N ASN A 323 10.22 -13.42 -29.27
CA ASN A 323 11.09 -12.52 -30.02
C ASN A 323 12.52 -12.44 -29.45
N GLY A 324 12.90 -13.35 -28.55
CA GLY A 324 14.24 -13.39 -27.95
C GLY A 324 14.59 -12.15 -27.12
N TYR A 325 13.59 -11.52 -26.51
CA TYR A 325 13.70 -10.32 -25.67
C TYR A 325 14.25 -9.08 -26.43
N LYS A 326 13.98 -8.98 -27.74
CA LYS A 326 14.32 -7.80 -28.56
C LYS A 326 13.32 -6.65 -28.43
N THR A 327 12.11 -6.95 -27.95
CA THR A 327 11.07 -5.98 -27.61
C THR A 327 10.90 -5.94 -26.09
N GLN A 328 10.26 -4.89 -25.57
CA GLN A 328 10.04 -4.65 -24.14
C GLN A 328 8.57 -4.32 -23.84
N TYR A 329 7.64 -4.92 -24.59
CA TYR A 329 6.20 -4.61 -24.42
C TYR A 329 5.71 -4.98 -23.02
N PHE A 330 6.11 -6.15 -22.52
CA PHE A 330 5.76 -6.57 -21.17
C PHE A 330 6.43 -5.67 -20.12
N VAL A 331 7.69 -5.31 -20.33
CA VAL A 331 8.43 -4.48 -19.37
C VAL A 331 7.81 -3.09 -19.26
N GLY A 332 7.54 -2.43 -20.38
CA GLY A 332 6.99 -1.06 -20.40
C GLY A 332 5.53 -0.95 -20.00
N ASN A 333 4.71 -1.98 -20.24
CA ASN A 333 3.26 -1.93 -19.98
C ASN A 333 2.82 -2.69 -18.72
N LYS A 334 3.72 -3.46 -18.09
CA LYS A 334 3.38 -4.36 -16.98
C LYS A 334 4.40 -4.28 -15.84
N THR A 335 5.59 -4.84 -16.02
CA THR A 335 6.56 -5.00 -14.92
C THR A 335 7.07 -3.69 -14.34
N MET A 336 7.55 -2.77 -15.17
CA MET A 336 8.12 -1.52 -14.66
C MET A 336 7.07 -0.60 -14.03
N PRO A 337 5.91 -0.37 -14.65
CA PRO A 337 4.86 0.42 -14.01
C PRO A 337 4.42 -0.12 -12.64
N GLU A 338 4.34 -1.44 -12.46
CA GLU A 338 4.08 -2.06 -11.15
C GLU A 338 5.19 -1.79 -10.13
N LEU A 339 6.46 -1.92 -10.52
CA LEU A 339 7.59 -1.63 -9.64
C LEU A 339 7.59 -0.16 -9.19
N TYR A 340 7.28 0.77 -10.10
CA TYR A 340 7.10 2.17 -9.74
C TYR A 340 5.88 2.36 -8.83
N GLU A 341 4.76 1.68 -9.06
CA GLU A 341 3.56 1.75 -8.21
C GLU A 341 3.84 1.29 -6.77
N LEU A 342 4.71 0.28 -6.58
CA LEU A 342 5.08 -0.19 -5.25
C LEU A 342 5.87 0.84 -4.43
N VAL A 343 6.66 1.68 -5.10
CA VAL A 343 7.60 2.61 -4.46
C VAL A 343 7.07 4.05 -4.44
N ARG A 344 6.41 4.49 -5.50
CA ARG A 344 6.01 5.89 -5.70
C ARG A 344 4.89 6.29 -4.76
N PHE A 345 5.06 7.50 -4.21
CA PHE A 345 3.95 8.25 -3.66
C PHE A 345 3.17 8.84 -4.83
N LEU A 346 1.96 8.33 -5.07
CA LEU A 346 1.02 8.95 -5.99
C LEU A 346 0.49 10.22 -5.34
N GLN A 347 1.29 11.29 -5.33
CA GLN A 347 0.69 12.60 -5.14
C GLN A 347 -0.24 12.78 -6.32
N VAL A 348 -1.56 12.81 -6.06
CA VAL A 348 -2.53 13.32 -7.01
C VAL A 348 -2.25 14.82 -7.13
N LEU A 349 -1.16 15.16 -7.81
CA LEU A 349 -1.06 16.44 -8.48
C LEU A 349 -1.97 16.30 -9.68
N MET A 350 -3.00 17.12 -9.66
CA MET A 350 -3.93 17.29 -10.76
C MET A 350 -3.11 17.39 -12.05
N MET A 351 -3.29 16.42 -12.95
CA MET A 351 -2.80 16.57 -14.31
C MET A 351 -3.51 17.78 -14.89
N GLU A 352 -2.77 18.87 -15.11
CA GLU A 352 -3.22 19.97 -15.94
C GLU A 352 -3.51 19.43 -17.35
N ASP A 353 -4.76 19.63 -17.78
CA ASP A 353 -5.20 19.91 -19.14
C ASP A 353 -4.40 19.26 -20.29
N HIS A 354 -4.67 17.99 -20.56
CA HIS A 354 -5.11 17.50 -21.88
C HIS A 354 -5.03 15.97 -21.93
N GLN A 355 -6.18 15.31 -21.76
CA GLN A 355 -6.63 14.04 -22.38
C GLN A 355 -7.64 13.34 -21.46
N MET A 356 -8.86 13.89 -21.41
CA MET A 356 -10.02 13.20 -20.84
C MET A 356 -11.18 13.29 -21.85
N GLU A 357 -11.15 12.42 -22.86
CA GLU A 357 -12.32 12.15 -23.70
C GLU A 357 -12.47 10.65 -24.01
N VAL A 358 -12.22 9.80 -23.02
CA VAL A 358 -12.78 8.45 -22.99
C VAL A 358 -13.07 8.13 -21.52
N ILE A 359 -14.22 7.50 -21.25
CA ILE A 359 -14.77 7.12 -19.93
C ILE A 359 -15.69 8.18 -19.31
N ARG A 360 -16.80 8.46 -20.02
CA ARG A 360 -18.05 8.98 -19.42
C ARG A 360 -19.15 7.91 -19.50
N THR A 361 -18.94 6.74 -18.89
CA THR A 361 -20.03 5.80 -18.58
C THR A 361 -19.67 4.90 -17.39
N GLY A 362 -20.10 5.31 -16.18
CA GLY A 362 -20.52 4.38 -15.13
C GLY A 362 -19.56 4.13 -13.96
N GLY A 363 -19.78 4.85 -12.85
CA GLY A 363 -19.39 4.44 -11.49
C GLY A 363 -18.52 5.46 -10.72
N PRO A 364 -18.87 5.83 -9.47
CA PRO A 364 -18.01 6.69 -8.66
C PRO A 364 -16.81 5.89 -8.15
N LEU A 365 -15.65 6.11 -8.74
CA LEU A 365 -14.38 5.77 -8.10
C LEU A 365 -14.15 6.81 -7.00
N GLY A 366 -14.38 6.41 -5.74
CA GLY A 366 -13.93 7.19 -4.58
C GLY A 366 -12.41 7.42 -4.64
N PRO A 367 -11.86 8.36 -3.86
CA PRO A 367 -10.45 8.72 -3.92
C PRO A 367 -9.61 7.45 -3.77
N ALA A 368 -8.91 7.07 -4.84
CA ALA A 368 -7.97 5.96 -4.80
C ALA A 368 -6.94 6.30 -3.72
N SER A 369 -6.95 5.50 -2.65
CA SER A 369 -6.01 5.60 -1.54
C SER A 369 -4.61 5.79 -2.09
N VAL A 370 -3.96 6.89 -1.73
CA VAL A 370 -2.56 7.16 -2.06
C VAL A 370 -1.71 6.27 -1.16
N THR A 371 -1.73 4.95 -1.42
CA THR A 371 -0.90 4.00 -0.69
C THR A 371 0.50 4.05 -1.27
N THR A 372 1.42 4.62 -0.51
CA THR A 372 2.84 4.39 -0.77
C THR A 372 3.29 3.28 0.14
N TYR A 373 3.75 2.17 -0.42
CA TYR A 373 4.24 1.07 0.40
C TYR A 373 5.66 1.33 0.91
N LYS A 374 6.39 2.32 0.35
CA LYS A 374 7.73 2.78 0.77
C LYS A 374 8.66 1.63 1.21
N PRO A 375 8.83 0.56 0.41
CA PRO A 375 9.56 -0.60 0.87
C PRO A 375 11.02 -0.27 1.14
N GLU A 376 11.56 -0.71 2.28
CA GLU A 376 12.99 -0.64 2.58
C GLU A 376 13.80 -1.75 1.89
N ILE A 377 13.14 -2.76 1.31
CA ILE A 377 13.77 -3.76 0.45
C ILE A 377 12.93 -3.93 -0.81
N VAL A 378 13.54 -3.77 -1.98
CA VAL A 378 12.94 -4.21 -3.25
C VAL A 378 13.66 -5.47 -3.70
N TRP A 379 13.02 -6.62 -3.46
CA TRP A 379 13.57 -7.93 -3.77
C TRP A 379 13.05 -8.41 -5.12
N SER A 380 13.89 -8.33 -6.16
CA SER A 380 13.50 -8.78 -7.50
C SER A 380 13.65 -10.29 -7.67
N ASP A 381 12.87 -10.90 -8.57
CA ASP A 381 13.12 -12.25 -9.04
C ASP A 381 12.84 -12.39 -10.54
N GLY A 382 13.91 -12.35 -11.33
CA GLY A 382 13.89 -12.69 -12.75
C GLY A 382 15.23 -13.20 -13.32
N PRO A 383 16.11 -13.90 -12.58
CA PRO A 383 17.44 -14.23 -13.09
C PRO A 383 17.42 -15.30 -14.19
N MET A 384 16.30 -16.00 -14.41
CA MET A 384 16.22 -17.11 -15.37
C MET A 384 16.06 -16.65 -16.83
N ASP A 385 15.43 -15.50 -17.04
CA ASP A 385 14.97 -15.01 -18.34
C ASP A 385 15.35 -13.53 -18.54
N GLY A 386 15.66 -13.11 -19.78
CA GLY A 386 15.99 -11.72 -20.11
C GLY A 386 17.28 -11.15 -19.48
N LYS A 387 18.03 -10.32 -20.22
CA LYS A 387 19.15 -9.55 -19.62
C LYS A 387 18.59 -8.35 -18.84
N TYR A 388 19.38 -7.77 -17.94
CA TYR A 388 18.98 -6.54 -17.21
C TYR A 388 18.61 -5.38 -18.13
N THR A 389 19.18 -5.34 -19.35
CA THR A 389 18.82 -4.35 -20.38
C THR A 389 17.40 -4.55 -20.89
N TYR A 390 16.93 -5.79 -21.04
CA TYR A 390 15.54 -6.08 -21.37
C TYR A 390 14.63 -5.67 -20.22
N TRP A 391 15.00 -5.98 -18.98
CA TRP A 391 14.20 -5.60 -17.81
C TRP A 391 14.19 -4.12 -17.52
N ASN A 392 15.12 -3.36 -18.08
CA ASN A 392 15.36 -1.96 -17.76
C ASN A 392 15.82 -1.69 -16.32
N SER A 393 16.52 -2.66 -15.74
CA SER A 393 16.78 -2.67 -14.29
C SER A 393 17.67 -1.53 -13.82
N THR A 394 18.73 -1.17 -14.55
CA THR A 394 19.63 -0.11 -14.10
C THR A 394 18.96 1.26 -14.09
N GLN A 395 18.00 1.49 -14.98
CA GLN A 395 17.22 2.74 -15.02
C GLN A 395 16.25 2.81 -13.84
N PHE A 396 15.59 1.70 -13.50
CA PHE A 396 14.75 1.64 -12.30
C PHE A 396 15.57 1.83 -11.02
N ILE A 397 16.73 1.17 -10.89
CA ILE A 397 17.57 1.26 -9.69
C ILE A 397 18.19 2.66 -9.56
N ALA A 398 18.63 3.29 -10.65
CA ALA A 398 19.13 4.67 -10.61
C ALA A 398 18.05 5.63 -10.10
N TRP A 399 16.83 5.55 -10.64
CA TRP A 399 15.69 6.32 -10.12
C TRP A 399 15.40 5.99 -8.65
N LEU A 400 15.48 4.71 -8.27
CA LEU A 400 15.25 4.25 -6.90
C LEU A 400 16.23 4.91 -5.92
N TYR A 401 17.48 5.11 -6.33
CA TYR A 401 18.55 5.67 -5.50
C TYR A 401 18.66 7.20 -5.56
N ASN A 402 18.16 7.84 -6.62
CA ASN A 402 18.23 9.29 -6.77
C ASN A 402 16.94 10.00 -6.30
N ASP A 403 15.79 9.48 -6.72
CA ASP A 403 14.54 10.24 -6.73
C ASP A 403 13.44 9.64 -5.85
N SER A 404 13.56 8.36 -5.49
CA SER A 404 12.49 7.68 -4.76
C SER A 404 12.33 8.20 -3.31
N PRO A 405 11.12 8.08 -2.72
CA PRO A 405 10.89 8.45 -1.32
C PRO A 405 11.62 7.55 -0.30
N VAL A 406 12.31 6.50 -0.76
CA VAL A 406 13.06 5.55 0.06
C VAL A 406 14.54 5.50 -0.31
N LYS A 407 15.03 6.47 -1.10
CA LYS A 407 16.39 6.49 -1.65
C LYS A 407 17.51 6.33 -0.61
N ASP A 408 17.29 6.82 0.62
CA ASP A 408 18.29 6.77 1.68
C ASP A 408 18.30 5.43 2.44
N THR A 409 17.24 4.63 2.33
CA THR A 409 17.05 3.42 3.15
C THR A 409 16.89 2.16 2.34
N VAL A 410 16.39 2.23 1.11
CA VAL A 410 16.05 1.06 0.31
C VAL A 410 17.27 0.24 -0.06
N VAL A 411 17.13 -1.08 -0.02
CA VAL A 411 18.13 -2.01 -0.58
C VAL A 411 17.56 -2.91 -1.66
N VAL A 412 18.39 -3.31 -2.62
CA VAL A 412 18.04 -4.24 -3.70
C VAL A 412 18.94 -5.48 -3.72
N ASN A 413 18.37 -6.61 -4.13
CA ASN A 413 19.11 -7.86 -4.31
C ASN A 413 19.83 -7.94 -5.67
N ASP A 414 20.40 -9.12 -5.99
CA ASP A 414 21.20 -9.40 -7.19
C ASP A 414 20.46 -10.12 -8.33
N ARG A 415 19.13 -10.05 -8.36
CA ARG A 415 18.28 -10.86 -9.27
C ARG A 415 17.62 -10.07 -10.39
N TRP A 416 18.19 -8.93 -10.73
CA TRP A 416 17.69 -7.99 -11.74
C TRP A 416 17.90 -8.42 -13.20
N GLY A 417 18.40 -9.64 -13.45
CA GLY A 417 18.45 -10.18 -14.80
C GLY A 417 19.37 -11.36 -14.95
N LYS A 418 19.31 -11.98 -16.13
CA LYS A 418 20.10 -13.16 -16.46
C LYS A 418 21.60 -12.91 -16.33
N GLY A 419 22.23 -13.73 -15.49
CA GLY A 419 23.68 -13.72 -15.29
C GLY A 419 24.19 -12.66 -14.31
N LEU A 420 23.30 -12.00 -13.55
CA LEU A 420 23.67 -10.97 -12.57
C LEU A 420 23.76 -11.43 -11.12
N LYS A 421 23.29 -12.66 -10.83
CA LYS A 421 23.44 -13.28 -9.51
C LYS A 421 24.92 -13.25 -9.09
N CYS A 422 25.20 -12.81 -7.87
CA CYS A 422 26.53 -12.54 -7.30
C CYS A 422 27.34 -11.40 -7.93
N LYS A 423 26.72 -10.46 -8.66
CA LYS A 423 27.48 -9.42 -9.36
C LYS A 423 27.09 -8.00 -9.01
N HIS A 424 25.80 -7.71 -8.93
CA HIS A 424 25.30 -6.35 -8.76
C HIS A 424 24.15 -6.30 -7.76
N GLY A 425 23.94 -5.14 -7.14
CA GLY A 425 22.96 -4.94 -6.07
C GLY A 425 23.61 -4.79 -4.70
N ASP A 426 22.84 -4.31 -3.73
CA ASP A 426 23.37 -3.96 -2.40
C ASP A 426 23.70 -5.21 -1.56
N PHE A 427 23.04 -6.34 -1.86
CA PHE A 427 23.32 -7.64 -1.24
C PHE A 427 23.11 -8.79 -2.22
N TYR A 428 23.86 -9.88 -2.01
CA TYR A 428 23.91 -11.00 -2.95
C TYR A 428 23.18 -12.23 -2.43
N THR A 429 22.50 -12.94 -3.33
CA THR A 429 21.74 -14.17 -3.02
C THR A 429 22.36 -15.41 -3.69
N CYS A 430 23.70 -15.42 -3.77
CA CYS A 430 24.52 -16.35 -4.55
C CYS A 430 24.10 -17.81 -4.57
N ARG A 431 23.69 -18.34 -3.42
CA ARG A 431 23.09 -19.67 -3.28
C ARG A 431 21.89 -19.53 -2.37
N ASP A 432 20.83 -20.26 -2.66
CA ASP A 432 19.62 -20.30 -1.82
C ASP A 432 19.83 -21.04 -0.49
N HIS A 433 21.08 -21.23 -0.06
CA HIS A 433 21.49 -21.83 1.20
C HIS A 433 22.84 -21.24 1.64
N TYR A 434 22.98 -20.97 2.94
CA TYR A 434 24.20 -20.43 3.55
C TYR A 434 25.43 -21.29 3.23
N ASN A 435 26.49 -20.68 2.69
CA ASN A 435 27.79 -21.34 2.51
C ASN A 435 28.91 -20.44 3.06
N PRO A 436 29.55 -20.82 4.18
CA PRO A 436 30.54 -19.99 4.86
C PRO A 436 31.88 -19.80 4.10
N GLU A 437 32.13 -20.51 3.00
CA GLU A 437 33.41 -20.47 2.28
C GLU A 437 33.55 -19.29 1.29
N MET A 438 32.48 -18.52 1.06
CA MET A 438 32.42 -17.45 0.04
C MET A 438 32.56 -16.02 0.60
N SER A 439 33.02 -15.87 1.84
CA SER A 439 33.03 -14.62 2.62
C SER A 439 34.12 -13.60 2.23
N LYS A 440 34.30 -13.34 0.94
CA LYS A 440 35.27 -12.34 0.47
C LYS A 440 34.62 -11.36 -0.52
N LYS A 441 33.81 -10.44 0.00
CA LYS A 441 33.89 -8.97 -0.23
C LYS A 441 32.57 -8.19 -0.06
N LEU A 442 31.38 -8.81 -0.05
CA LEU A 442 30.08 -8.12 0.06
C LEU A 442 29.02 -8.87 0.91
N PRO A 443 27.98 -8.18 1.44
CA PRO A 443 26.91 -8.79 2.22
C PRO A 443 26.16 -9.87 1.43
N GLN A 444 25.94 -11.03 2.07
CA GLN A 444 25.20 -12.14 1.49
C GLN A 444 23.92 -12.40 2.27
N GLN A 445 22.81 -12.58 1.56
CA GLN A 445 21.56 -13.05 2.13
C GLN A 445 21.21 -14.42 1.52
N SER A 446 21.06 -15.43 2.38
CA SER A 446 20.54 -16.74 1.98
C SER A 446 19.11 -16.88 2.47
N ASN A 447 18.18 -17.25 1.59
CA ASN A 447 16.81 -17.56 1.97
C ASN A 447 16.70 -19.06 2.28
N ASN A 448 16.49 -19.41 3.54
CA ASN A 448 16.10 -20.77 3.91
C ASN A 448 14.58 -20.80 4.18
N VAL A 449 13.88 -21.74 3.56
CA VAL A 449 12.42 -21.90 3.73
C VAL A 449 12.17 -22.91 4.84
N MET A 450 11.49 -22.50 5.90
CA MET A 450 10.89 -23.45 6.84
C MET A 450 9.69 -24.12 6.17
N ASN A 451 9.74 -25.44 6.00
CA ASN A 451 8.62 -26.21 5.48
C ASN A 451 7.85 -26.90 6.62
N ARG A 452 6.74 -27.59 6.29
CA ARG A 452 5.89 -28.30 7.28
C ARG A 452 6.67 -29.29 8.16
N LYS A 453 7.78 -29.85 7.69
CA LYS A 453 8.63 -30.76 8.47
C LYS A 453 9.49 -30.00 9.50
N ASP A 454 9.89 -28.76 9.20
CA ASP A 454 10.68 -27.92 10.11
C ASP A 454 9.83 -27.40 11.27
N ILE A 455 8.56 -27.05 11.02
CA ILE A 455 7.58 -26.67 12.05
C ILE A 455 7.37 -27.83 13.05
N ASN A 456 7.22 -29.06 12.56
CA ASN A 456 7.09 -30.24 13.43
C ASN A 456 8.36 -30.52 14.25
N LYS A 457 9.54 -30.19 13.72
CA LYS A 457 10.82 -30.38 14.41
C LYS A 457 11.03 -29.33 15.51
N ILE A 458 10.61 -28.08 15.28
CA ILE A 458 10.65 -27.01 16.29
C ILE A 458 9.67 -27.30 17.42
N ASN A 459 8.44 -27.75 17.12
CA ASN A 459 7.47 -28.15 18.15
C ASN A 459 8.01 -29.28 19.05
N ASN A 460 8.72 -30.25 18.47
CA ASN A 460 9.36 -31.32 19.23
C ASN A 460 10.57 -30.83 20.06
N LEU A 461 11.29 -29.81 19.59
CA LEU A 461 12.41 -29.21 20.35
C LEU A 461 11.91 -28.34 21.51
N GLN A 462 10.84 -27.57 21.30
CA GLN A 462 10.18 -26.79 22.37
C GLN A 462 9.53 -27.70 23.42
N GLN A 463 8.87 -28.80 23.02
CA GLN A 463 8.38 -29.79 23.99
C GLN A 463 9.53 -30.41 24.81
N ASN A 464 10.67 -30.72 24.19
CA ASN A 464 11.83 -31.27 24.89
C ASN A 464 12.58 -30.25 25.77
N GLN A 465 12.42 -28.95 25.52
CA GLN A 465 12.94 -27.88 26.38
C GLN A 465 11.97 -27.51 27.52
N LEU A 466 10.67 -27.73 27.35
CA LEU A 466 9.66 -27.58 28.42
C LEU A 466 9.60 -28.82 29.35
N LEU A 467 10.13 -29.96 28.90
CA LEU A 467 10.25 -31.21 29.68
C LEU A 467 11.61 -31.36 30.39
N LYS A 468 12.50 -30.37 30.29
CA LYS A 468 13.75 -30.26 31.05
C LYS A 468 13.70 -29.03 31.94
#